data_AF-A0A5C6V1K6-F1
#
_entry.id   AF-A0A5C6V1K6-F1
#
_cell.length_a   1.000
_cell.length_b   1.000
_cell.length_c   1.000
_cell.angle_alpha   90.00
_cell.angle_beta   90.00
_cell.angle_gamma   90.00
#
_symmetry.space_group_name_H-M   'P 1'
#
loop_
_entity.id
_entity.type
_entity.pdbx_description
1 polymer ?
#
loop_
_entity_poly.entity_id
_entity_poly.type
_entity_poly.pdbx_seq_one_letter_code
_entity_poly.pdbx_strand_id
1 'polypeptide(L)'
;MKKWFVIVSLFCLFFLSMKPAYAESNKPIHWGFKKSQNHEPASAGQELDELLGKYGSFYLGDTSKKEIYLTFDNGYENGYTSKVLDVLKKRKVPATFFITGHYLDTEADLVQRMVKEGHIVGNHSWYHPDLTKQSDEELKKELESVRLKVEEITDQKGMSYLRPPRGIFSERVLSHAKDLGYTSVFWSLAFVDWKIDSQKGWKYSYDNIMKQIHPGAILLLHTVSKDNAEALDHAIVELEKQGYQFKSLDDLMMNKMLDHPYLLTL
;
A
#
# COMPACT_ATOMS: atom_id res chain seq x y z
N MET A 1 62.79 -21.69 -41.42
CA MET A 1 61.32 -21.79 -41.39
C MET A 1 60.81 -21.08 -40.14
N LYS A 2 60.33 -19.83 -40.24
CA LYS A 2 59.78 -19.07 -39.11
C LYS A 2 58.25 -19.10 -39.23
N LYS A 3 57.56 -19.71 -38.27
CA LYS A 3 56.09 -19.73 -38.20
C LYS A 3 55.62 -18.45 -37.49
N TRP A 4 54.78 -17.67 -38.17
CA TRP A 4 54.18 -16.45 -37.63
C TRP A 4 52.80 -16.82 -37.08
N PHE A 5 52.58 -16.66 -35.77
CA PHE A 5 51.26 -16.77 -35.16
C PHE A 5 50.60 -15.39 -35.20
N VAL A 6 49.50 -15.27 -35.93
CA VAL A 6 48.63 -14.09 -35.90
C VAL A 6 47.59 -14.34 -34.81
N ILE A 7 47.67 -13.57 -33.71
CA ILE A 7 46.63 -13.52 -32.68
C ILE A 7 45.63 -12.45 -33.12
N VAL A 8 44.42 -12.88 -33.48
CA VAL A 8 43.29 -11.99 -33.73
C VAL A 8 42.59 -11.77 -32.39
N SER A 9 42.84 -10.62 -31.75
CA SER A 9 42.08 -10.21 -30.57
C SER A 9 40.71 -9.67 -31.00
N LEU A 10 39.65 -10.43 -30.71
CA LEU A 10 38.27 -9.96 -30.81
C LEU A 10 38.03 -8.90 -29.74
N PHE A 11 37.92 -7.63 -30.15
CA PHE A 11 37.42 -6.56 -29.29
C PHE A 11 35.88 -6.60 -29.29
N CYS A 12 35.28 -7.25 -28.30
CA CYS A 12 33.85 -7.11 -28.03
C CYS A 12 33.59 -5.73 -27.41
N LEU A 13 33.17 -4.76 -28.24
CA LEU A 13 32.65 -3.48 -27.80
C LEU A 13 31.31 -3.70 -27.08
N PHE A 14 31.34 -3.78 -25.75
CA PHE A 14 30.16 -3.59 -24.91
C PHE A 14 29.71 -2.13 -25.04
N PHE A 15 28.71 -1.87 -25.87
CA PHE A 15 27.98 -0.61 -25.83
C PHE A 15 27.16 -0.58 -24.53
N LEU A 16 27.72 0.03 -23.47
CA LEU A 16 26.89 0.51 -22.37
C LEU A 16 25.95 1.58 -22.94
N SER A 17 24.69 1.22 -23.13
CA SER A 17 23.61 2.18 -23.27
C SER A 17 23.52 2.97 -21.95
N MET A 18 24.24 4.08 -21.85
CA MET A 18 23.94 5.08 -20.84
C MET A 18 22.60 5.70 -21.19
N LYS A 19 21.53 5.21 -20.56
CA LYS A 19 20.27 5.96 -20.56
C LYS A 19 20.55 7.33 -19.93
N PRO A 20 20.07 8.43 -20.54
CA PRO A 20 20.18 9.74 -19.89
C PRO A 20 19.47 9.67 -18.54
N ALA A 21 20.23 9.85 -17.46
CA ALA A 21 19.69 9.94 -16.12
C ALA A 21 19.05 11.32 -15.96
N TYR A 22 17.77 11.43 -16.29
CA TYR A 22 16.97 12.56 -15.82
C TYR A 22 16.78 12.39 -14.32
N ALA A 23 17.25 13.35 -13.54
CA ALA A 23 16.99 13.38 -12.11
C ALA A 23 15.48 13.51 -11.89
N GLU A 24 14.90 12.56 -11.17
CA GLU A 24 13.47 12.54 -10.86
C GLU A 24 13.10 13.71 -9.96
N SER A 25 11.89 14.24 -10.13
CA SER A 25 11.42 15.35 -9.30
C SER A 25 11.27 14.92 -7.85
N ASN A 26 11.92 15.65 -6.93
CA ASN A 26 11.70 15.48 -5.49
C ASN A 26 10.73 16.52 -4.91
N LYS A 27 9.90 17.17 -5.75
CA LYS A 27 8.88 18.11 -5.27
C LYS A 27 7.84 17.33 -4.44
N PRO A 28 7.56 17.74 -3.19
CA PRO A 28 6.55 17.06 -2.37
C PRO A 28 5.15 17.17 -2.96
N ILE A 29 4.45 16.05 -2.98
CA ILE A 29 3.06 15.88 -3.39
C ILE A 29 2.31 15.30 -2.20
N HIS A 30 1.17 15.89 -1.86
CA HIS A 30 0.26 15.38 -0.84
C HIS A 30 -0.87 14.63 -1.53
N TRP A 31 -1.02 13.34 -1.19
CA TRP A 31 -2.08 12.52 -1.74
C TRP A 31 -3.46 13.12 -1.42
N GLY A 32 -4.26 13.26 -2.45
CA GLY A 32 -5.61 13.79 -2.39
C GLY A 32 -6.36 13.45 -3.66
N PHE A 33 -7.68 13.38 -3.57
CA PHE A 33 -8.54 13.01 -4.69
C PHE A 33 -9.91 13.66 -4.53
N LYS A 34 -10.62 13.78 -5.65
CA LYS A 34 -12.05 14.08 -5.64
C LYS A 34 -12.79 12.84 -5.15
N LYS A 35 -13.42 12.95 -3.98
CA LYS A 35 -14.21 11.88 -3.36
C LYS A 35 -15.31 11.38 -4.29
N SER A 36 -15.58 10.08 -4.20
CA SER A 36 -16.72 9.44 -4.86
C SER A 36 -18.04 10.16 -4.55
N GLN A 37 -18.89 10.24 -5.56
CA GLN A 37 -20.28 10.70 -5.48
C GLN A 37 -21.13 9.69 -6.23
N ASN A 38 -22.31 9.37 -5.70
CA ASN A 38 -23.25 8.41 -6.31
C ASN A 38 -22.61 7.05 -6.65
N HIS A 39 -21.66 6.61 -5.82
CA HIS A 39 -20.91 5.35 -5.98
C HIS A 39 -20.06 5.25 -7.26
N GLU A 40 -19.78 6.37 -7.92
CA GLU A 40 -18.79 6.44 -9.00
C GLU A 40 -17.36 6.44 -8.45
N PRO A 41 -16.38 5.84 -9.13
CA PRO A 41 -14.99 5.82 -8.69
C PRO A 41 -14.41 7.21 -8.41
N ALA A 42 -13.62 7.31 -7.34
CA ALA A 42 -12.87 8.54 -7.04
C ALA A 42 -11.80 8.83 -8.11
N SER A 43 -11.43 10.10 -8.28
CA SER A 43 -10.43 10.52 -9.27
C SER A 43 -9.37 11.43 -8.64
N ALA A 44 -8.10 11.10 -8.86
CA ALA A 44 -6.95 11.94 -8.49
C ALA A 44 -6.57 12.93 -9.61
N GLY A 45 -7.04 12.69 -10.83
CA GLY A 45 -6.77 13.51 -12.01
C GLY A 45 -5.62 12.95 -12.84
N GLN A 46 -5.65 13.24 -14.14
CA GLN A 46 -4.78 12.61 -15.14
C GLN A 46 -3.28 12.67 -14.79
N GLU A 47 -2.79 13.82 -14.29
CA GLU A 47 -1.37 13.98 -13.94
C GLU A 47 -0.93 13.00 -12.83
N LEU A 48 -1.76 12.81 -11.80
CA LEU A 48 -1.48 11.85 -10.74
C LEU A 48 -1.67 10.41 -11.20
N ASP A 49 -2.68 10.15 -12.05
CA ASP A 49 -2.93 8.82 -12.60
C ASP A 49 -1.73 8.35 -13.45
N GLU A 50 -1.17 9.23 -14.30
CA GLU A 50 0.02 8.96 -15.11
C GLU A 50 1.27 8.79 -14.25
N LEU A 51 1.49 9.67 -13.26
CA LEU A 51 2.62 9.58 -12.35
C LEU A 51 2.61 8.26 -11.55
N LEU A 52 1.47 7.90 -10.96
CA LEU A 52 1.35 6.65 -10.22
C LEU A 52 1.55 5.44 -11.15
N GLY A 53 0.91 5.45 -12.32
CA GLY A 53 1.03 4.40 -13.32
C GLY A 53 2.46 4.15 -13.78
N LYS A 54 3.26 5.21 -14.00
CA LYS A 54 4.68 5.13 -14.37
C LYS A 54 5.50 4.28 -13.39
N TYR A 55 5.16 4.33 -12.10
CA TYR A 55 5.86 3.61 -11.03
C TYR A 55 5.08 2.39 -10.52
N GLY A 56 4.05 1.94 -11.23
CA GLY A 56 3.23 0.78 -10.83
C GLY A 56 2.45 1.01 -9.53
N SER A 57 2.34 2.25 -9.07
CA SER A 57 1.62 2.64 -7.87
C SER A 57 0.13 2.83 -8.19
N PHE A 58 -0.73 2.70 -7.19
CA PHE A 58 -2.18 2.77 -7.42
C PHE A 58 -2.96 3.23 -6.18
N TYR A 59 -4.19 3.66 -6.41
CA TYR A 59 -5.14 4.06 -5.37
C TYR A 59 -6.54 3.43 -5.56
N LEU A 60 -6.73 2.71 -6.68
CA LEU A 60 -7.94 1.99 -7.07
C LEU A 60 -7.58 0.56 -7.47
N GLY A 61 -8.53 -0.34 -7.27
CA GLY A 61 -8.56 -1.64 -7.92
C GLY A 61 -9.22 -1.60 -9.30
N ASP A 62 -9.74 -2.73 -9.75
CA ASP A 62 -10.54 -2.82 -10.99
C ASP A 62 -11.91 -2.17 -10.79
N THR A 63 -12.13 -1.01 -11.41
CA THR A 63 -13.37 -0.23 -11.29
C THR A 63 -14.55 -0.81 -12.10
N SER A 64 -14.32 -1.85 -12.90
CA SER A 64 -15.40 -2.60 -13.57
C SER A 64 -16.03 -3.66 -12.67
N LYS A 65 -15.37 -4.01 -11.56
CA LYS A 65 -15.81 -5.05 -10.61
C LYS A 65 -16.21 -4.43 -9.29
N LYS A 66 -17.25 -4.98 -8.67
CA LYS A 66 -17.65 -4.67 -7.29
C LYS A 66 -16.69 -5.32 -6.28
N GLU A 67 -15.40 -5.03 -6.39
CA GLU A 67 -14.37 -5.46 -5.47
C GLU A 67 -13.93 -4.30 -4.59
N ILE A 68 -13.67 -4.61 -3.32
CA ILE A 68 -13.23 -3.66 -2.30
C ILE A 68 -11.97 -4.19 -1.64
N TYR A 69 -11.02 -3.30 -1.37
CA TYR A 69 -9.74 -3.60 -0.76
C TYR A 69 -9.62 -2.84 0.55
N LEU A 70 -9.63 -3.58 1.66
CA LEU A 70 -9.62 -3.00 2.99
C LEU A 70 -8.19 -2.84 3.48
N THR A 71 -7.81 -1.61 3.85
CA THR A 71 -6.47 -1.31 4.36
C THR A 71 -6.52 -0.46 5.61
N PHE A 72 -5.50 -0.62 6.47
CA PHE A 72 -5.37 0.10 7.73
C PHE A 72 -3.99 0.72 7.86
N ASP A 73 -3.92 1.92 8.43
CA ASP A 73 -2.65 2.53 8.85
C ASP A 73 -2.50 2.40 10.37
N ASN A 74 -1.41 1.78 10.80
CA ASN A 74 -1.15 1.40 12.18
C ASN A 74 0.16 2.03 12.66
N GLY A 75 0.04 3.25 13.18
CA GLY A 75 1.16 4.01 13.76
C GLY A 75 1.36 3.77 15.26
N TYR A 76 0.28 3.48 15.99
CA TYR A 76 0.22 3.16 17.42
C TYR A 76 -1.08 2.38 17.70
N GLU A 77 -1.18 1.73 18.86
CA GLU A 77 -2.38 0.99 19.26
C GLU A 77 -3.23 1.77 20.28
N ASN A 78 -4.56 1.60 20.21
CA ASN A 78 -5.50 2.19 21.16
C ASN A 78 -6.50 1.17 21.76
N GLY A 79 -6.18 -0.12 21.69
CA GLY A 79 -6.95 -1.22 22.31
C GLY A 79 -8.09 -1.78 21.45
N TYR A 80 -8.10 -1.55 20.14
CA TYR A 80 -9.19 -1.97 19.25
C TYR A 80 -8.75 -2.83 18.06
N THR A 81 -7.46 -2.91 17.74
CA THR A 81 -7.00 -3.75 16.60
C THR A 81 -7.37 -5.21 16.78
N SER A 82 -7.27 -5.74 18.00
CA SER A 82 -7.68 -7.13 18.30
C SER A 82 -9.16 -7.40 17.93
N LYS A 83 -10.04 -6.44 18.18
CA LYS A 83 -11.48 -6.53 17.83
C LYS A 83 -11.71 -6.38 16.33
N VAL A 84 -10.94 -5.54 15.66
CA VAL A 84 -10.97 -5.42 14.20
C VAL A 84 -10.58 -6.76 13.56
N LEU A 85 -9.48 -7.37 14.02
CA LEU A 85 -9.05 -8.70 13.57
C LEU A 85 -10.13 -9.78 13.83
N ASP A 86 -10.83 -9.73 14.98
CA ASP A 86 -11.96 -10.64 15.26
C ASP A 86 -13.10 -10.48 14.23
N VAL A 87 -13.44 -9.24 13.87
CA VAL A 87 -14.46 -8.94 12.85
C VAL A 87 -14.01 -9.45 11.48
N LEU A 88 -12.78 -9.18 11.07
CA LEU A 88 -12.22 -9.62 9.79
C LEU A 88 -12.24 -11.15 9.69
N LYS A 89 -11.82 -11.85 10.74
CA LYS A 89 -11.85 -13.31 10.83
C LYS A 89 -13.27 -13.87 10.77
N LYS A 90 -14.20 -13.30 11.54
CA LYS A 90 -15.64 -13.68 11.54
C LYS A 90 -16.24 -13.55 10.14
N ARG A 91 -15.87 -12.49 9.41
CA ARG A 91 -16.36 -12.20 8.06
C ARG A 91 -15.55 -12.83 6.94
N LYS A 92 -14.40 -13.44 7.24
CA LYS A 92 -13.44 -13.96 6.26
C LYS A 92 -13.02 -12.89 5.25
N VAL A 93 -12.84 -11.66 5.73
CA VAL A 93 -12.43 -10.52 4.91
C VAL A 93 -10.91 -10.36 5.01
N PRO A 94 -10.16 -10.45 3.90
CA PRO A 94 -8.75 -10.12 3.91
C PRO A 94 -8.56 -8.60 4.07
N ALA A 95 -7.42 -8.22 4.65
CA ALA A 95 -7.05 -6.82 4.81
C ALA A 95 -5.53 -6.66 4.73
N THR A 96 -5.09 -5.42 4.48
CA THR A 96 -3.68 -5.04 4.55
C THR A 96 -3.46 -4.03 5.68
N PHE A 97 -2.48 -4.28 6.56
CA PHE A 97 -2.10 -3.39 7.65
C PHE A 97 -0.74 -2.75 7.35
N PHE A 98 -0.71 -1.45 7.11
CA PHE A 98 0.52 -0.68 6.94
C PHE A 98 1.04 -0.26 8.31
N ILE A 99 2.14 -0.88 8.75
CA ILE A 99 2.65 -0.75 10.12
C ILE A 99 3.93 0.09 10.18
N THR A 100 4.08 0.85 11.28
CA THR A 100 5.30 1.59 11.59
C THR A 100 6.26 0.77 12.46
N GLY A 101 7.49 1.25 12.60
CA GLY A 101 8.47 0.68 13.54
C GLY A 101 7.99 0.73 15.00
N HIS A 102 7.35 1.84 15.41
CA HIS A 102 6.77 1.94 16.74
C HIS A 102 5.73 0.84 17.01
N TYR A 103 4.83 0.58 16.07
CA TYR A 103 3.82 -0.47 16.19
C TYR A 103 4.45 -1.87 16.30
N LEU A 104 5.54 -2.11 15.56
CA LEU A 104 6.32 -3.36 15.67
C LEU A 104 6.94 -3.55 17.05
N ASP A 105 7.48 -2.48 17.64
CA ASP A 105 8.16 -2.53 18.93
C ASP A 105 7.18 -2.71 20.10
N THR A 106 5.97 -2.15 20.01
CA THR A 106 5.00 -2.17 21.11
C THR A 106 3.93 -3.25 20.96
N GLU A 107 3.63 -3.71 19.75
CA GLU A 107 2.46 -4.56 19.45
C GLU A 107 2.81 -5.79 18.59
N ALA A 108 3.98 -6.37 18.81
CA ALA A 108 4.47 -7.53 18.07
C ALA A 108 3.45 -8.69 18.00
N ASP A 109 2.72 -8.96 19.09
CA ASP A 109 1.68 -10.01 19.14
C ASP A 109 0.53 -9.74 18.17
N LEU A 110 0.13 -8.47 18.00
CA LEU A 110 -0.91 -8.10 17.03
C LEU A 110 -0.40 -8.24 15.60
N VAL A 111 0.86 -7.88 15.32
CA VAL A 111 1.47 -8.06 13.99
C VAL A 111 1.59 -9.54 13.63
N GLN A 112 2.03 -10.38 14.57
CA GLN A 112 2.04 -11.84 14.40
C GLN A 112 0.65 -12.39 14.10
N ARG A 113 -0.36 -11.89 14.81
CA ARG A 113 -1.75 -12.27 14.60
C ARG A 113 -2.25 -11.86 13.21
N MET A 114 -1.90 -10.67 12.71
CA MET A 114 -2.26 -10.23 11.35
C MET A 114 -1.81 -11.27 10.32
N VAL A 115 -0.53 -11.65 10.34
CA VAL A 115 0.04 -12.63 9.40
C VAL A 115 -0.59 -14.02 9.59
N LYS A 116 -0.68 -14.50 10.84
CA LYS A 116 -1.25 -15.82 11.16
C LYS A 116 -2.71 -15.98 10.74
N GLU A 117 -3.48 -14.89 10.76
CA GLU A 117 -4.88 -14.87 10.35
C GLU A 117 -5.07 -14.60 8.85
N GLY A 118 -3.98 -14.54 8.07
CA GLY A 118 -4.00 -14.46 6.60
C GLY A 118 -4.13 -13.04 6.06
N HIS A 119 -3.80 -12.03 6.86
CA HIS A 119 -3.73 -10.64 6.41
C HIS A 119 -2.34 -10.28 5.91
N ILE A 120 -2.26 -9.22 5.11
CA ILE A 120 -1.00 -8.72 4.57
C ILE A 120 -0.47 -7.65 5.51
N VAL A 121 0.83 -7.70 5.83
CA VAL A 121 1.53 -6.62 6.54
C VAL A 121 2.34 -5.81 5.54
N GLY A 122 1.98 -4.53 5.38
CA GLY A 122 2.64 -3.56 4.52
C GLY A 122 3.53 -2.58 5.30
N ASN A 123 4.39 -1.88 4.57
CA ASN A 123 5.36 -0.94 5.11
C ASN A 123 4.75 0.46 5.30
N HIS A 124 4.83 1.03 6.51
CA HIS A 124 4.49 2.44 6.76
C HIS A 124 5.68 3.26 7.29
N SER A 125 6.90 2.79 6.98
CA SER A 125 8.18 3.30 7.43
C SER A 125 8.43 3.18 8.94
N TRP A 126 9.68 3.23 9.36
CA TRP A 126 10.06 3.00 10.76
C TRP A 126 9.63 4.16 11.68
N TYR A 127 10.09 5.38 11.40
CA TYR A 127 9.80 6.58 12.21
C TYR A 127 8.68 7.45 11.66
N HIS A 128 8.01 7.01 10.59
CA HIS A 128 6.97 7.77 9.90
C HIS A 128 7.41 9.20 9.47
N PRO A 129 8.61 9.41 8.88
CA PRO A 129 9.03 10.74 8.44
C PRO A 129 8.38 11.12 7.11
N ASP A 130 8.50 12.39 6.73
CA ASP A 130 8.27 12.81 5.36
C ASP A 130 9.43 12.29 4.48
N LEU A 131 9.17 11.25 3.68
CA LEU A 131 10.18 10.58 2.86
C LEU A 131 10.81 11.50 1.80
N THR A 132 10.13 12.58 1.41
CA THR A 132 10.68 13.55 0.44
C THR A 132 11.83 14.37 1.03
N LYS A 133 11.96 14.38 2.36
CA LYS A 133 13.01 15.10 3.11
C LYS A 133 14.17 14.21 3.56
N GLN A 134 14.05 12.90 3.39
CA GLN A 134 15.11 11.95 3.75
C GLN A 134 16.12 11.83 2.60
N SER A 135 17.38 11.50 2.90
CA SER A 135 18.33 11.03 1.88
C SER A 135 17.88 9.68 1.31
N ASP A 136 18.49 9.23 0.21
CA ASP A 136 18.18 7.91 -0.37
C ASP A 136 18.56 6.78 0.60
N GLU A 137 19.66 6.92 1.34
CA GLU A 137 20.08 5.98 2.37
C GLU A 137 19.12 5.96 3.56
N GLU A 138 18.66 7.13 4.01
CA GLU A 138 17.69 7.25 5.10
C GLU A 138 16.33 6.66 4.71
N LEU A 139 15.84 6.95 3.49
CA LEU A 139 14.63 6.35 2.93
C LEU A 139 14.76 4.84 2.89
N LYS A 140 15.86 4.31 2.35
CA LYS A 140 16.10 2.86 2.32
C LYS A 140 16.09 2.26 3.71
N LYS A 141 16.77 2.88 4.67
CA LYS A 141 16.84 2.43 6.06
C LYS A 141 15.46 2.42 6.73
N GLU A 142 14.64 3.46 6.51
CA GLU A 142 13.26 3.55 6.98
C GLU A 142 12.42 2.35 6.54
N LEU A 143 12.57 1.92 5.29
CA LEU A 143 11.78 0.83 4.72
C LEU A 143 12.35 -0.54 5.08
N GLU A 144 13.67 -0.75 4.97
CA GLU A 144 14.31 -2.03 5.28
C GLU A 144 14.15 -2.43 6.75
N SER A 145 14.19 -1.46 7.68
CA SER A 145 14.04 -1.76 9.12
C SER A 145 12.69 -2.40 9.42
N VAL A 146 11.61 -1.89 8.83
CA VAL A 146 10.26 -2.46 8.99
C VAL A 146 10.18 -3.87 8.39
N ARG A 147 10.68 -4.04 7.14
CA ARG A 147 10.70 -5.34 6.46
C ARG A 147 11.44 -6.40 7.28
N LEU A 148 12.67 -6.09 7.71
CA LEU A 148 13.51 -7.02 8.47
C LEU A 148 12.85 -7.39 9.79
N LYS A 149 12.24 -6.43 10.49
CA LYS A 149 11.57 -6.72 11.76
C LYS A 149 10.32 -7.59 11.58
N VAL A 150 9.54 -7.39 10.53
CA VAL A 150 8.40 -8.27 10.20
C VAL A 150 8.86 -9.68 9.85
N GLU A 151 9.92 -9.82 9.06
CA GLU A 151 10.50 -11.12 8.70
C GLU A 151 11.09 -11.88 9.91
N GLU A 152 11.56 -11.14 10.92
CA GLU A 152 12.07 -11.66 12.18
C GLU A 152 10.94 -12.21 13.07
N ILE A 153 9.85 -11.44 13.23
CA ILE A 153 8.81 -11.77 14.21
C ILE A 153 7.66 -12.57 13.63
N THR A 154 7.57 -12.72 12.30
CA THR A 154 6.46 -13.42 11.61
C THR A 154 6.95 -14.38 10.52
N ASP A 155 6.03 -15.18 9.99
CA ASP A 155 6.27 -16.04 8.83
C ASP A 155 6.18 -15.31 7.48
N GLN A 156 5.82 -14.02 7.46
CA GLN A 156 5.80 -13.24 6.21
C GLN A 156 7.23 -13.03 5.71
N LYS A 157 7.50 -13.43 4.47
CA LYS A 157 8.79 -13.24 3.79
C LYS A 157 8.67 -12.18 2.72
N GLY A 158 9.57 -11.19 2.75
CA GLY A 158 9.46 -10.01 1.92
C GLY A 158 8.33 -9.08 2.37
N MET A 159 8.19 -7.98 1.64
CA MET A 159 7.15 -6.98 1.87
C MET A 159 6.95 -6.20 0.58
N SER A 160 5.79 -6.35 -0.05
CA SER A 160 5.55 -5.83 -1.40
C SER A 160 4.86 -4.47 -1.44
N TYR A 161 4.27 -4.03 -0.32
CA TYR A 161 3.44 -2.83 -0.29
C TYR A 161 4.03 -1.77 0.63
N LEU A 162 4.05 -0.53 0.14
CA LEU A 162 4.40 0.67 0.90
C LEU A 162 3.22 1.63 0.89
N ARG A 163 2.92 2.24 2.02
CA ARG A 163 2.12 3.47 2.06
C ARG A 163 2.99 4.61 2.56
N PRO A 164 3.27 5.64 1.74
CA PRO A 164 4.07 6.76 2.19
C PRO A 164 3.45 7.46 3.41
N PRO A 165 4.24 7.77 4.46
CA PRO A 165 3.75 8.46 5.65
C PRO A 165 2.96 9.73 5.31
N ARG A 166 1.79 9.88 5.93
CA ARG A 166 0.87 11.03 5.74
C ARG A 166 0.38 11.22 4.30
N GLY A 167 0.58 10.23 3.42
CA GLY A 167 0.33 10.36 1.99
C GLY A 167 1.24 11.37 1.28
N ILE A 168 2.41 11.69 1.84
CA ILE A 168 3.37 12.61 1.23
C ILE A 168 4.38 11.81 0.40
N PHE A 169 4.54 12.16 -0.86
CA PHE A 169 5.44 11.47 -1.79
C PHE A 169 6.02 12.43 -2.84
N SER A 170 6.90 11.93 -3.69
CA SER A 170 7.43 12.61 -4.87
C SER A 170 7.73 11.56 -5.95
N GLU A 171 8.02 11.99 -7.18
CA GLU A 171 8.45 11.08 -8.25
C GLU A 171 9.67 10.26 -7.81
N ARG A 172 10.66 10.93 -7.20
CA ARG A 172 11.82 10.29 -6.58
C ARG A 172 11.41 9.20 -5.58
N VAL A 173 10.53 9.52 -4.61
CA VAL A 173 10.10 8.52 -3.60
C VAL A 173 9.44 7.30 -4.24
N LEU A 174 8.57 7.49 -5.24
CA LEU A 174 7.91 6.37 -5.93
C LEU A 174 8.92 5.48 -6.66
N SER A 175 9.92 6.08 -7.28
CA SER A 175 10.99 5.35 -7.97
C SER A 175 11.86 4.55 -7.03
N HIS A 176 12.37 5.17 -5.96
CA HIS A 176 13.17 4.44 -4.97
C HIS A 176 12.36 3.33 -4.29
N ALA A 177 11.08 3.55 -4.02
CA ALA A 177 10.20 2.50 -3.51
C ALA A 177 10.12 1.32 -4.48
N LYS A 178 9.91 1.60 -5.77
CA LYS A 178 9.87 0.59 -6.83
C LYS A 178 11.19 -0.17 -6.96
N ASP A 179 12.33 0.52 -6.94
CA ASP A 179 13.67 -0.08 -7.01
C ASP A 179 13.97 -0.98 -5.80
N LEU A 180 13.38 -0.67 -4.65
CA LEU A 180 13.43 -1.49 -3.44
C LEU A 180 12.40 -2.64 -3.43
N GLY A 181 11.62 -2.81 -4.50
CA GLY A 181 10.64 -3.88 -4.66
C GLY A 181 9.25 -3.58 -4.07
N TYR A 182 8.99 -2.33 -3.67
CA TYR A 182 7.69 -1.92 -3.15
C TYR A 182 6.78 -1.37 -4.25
N THR A 183 5.51 -1.74 -4.16
CA THR A 183 4.42 -1.04 -4.81
C THR A 183 3.83 -0.02 -3.84
N SER A 184 3.79 1.26 -4.22
CA SER A 184 3.17 2.28 -3.38
C SER A 184 1.64 2.24 -3.51
N VAL A 185 0.95 2.09 -2.38
CA VAL A 185 -0.50 1.92 -2.29
C VAL A 185 -1.13 3.11 -1.58
N PHE A 186 -1.95 3.84 -2.32
CA PHE A 186 -2.74 4.95 -1.83
C PHE A 186 -4.17 4.49 -1.54
N TRP A 187 -5.14 5.40 -1.53
CA TRP A 187 -6.53 5.10 -1.20
C TRP A 187 -7.50 5.98 -1.98
N SER A 188 -8.71 5.46 -2.22
CA SER A 188 -9.81 6.16 -2.89
C SER A 188 -10.97 6.48 -1.95
N LEU A 189 -10.93 5.97 -0.72
CA LEU A 189 -11.90 6.23 0.32
C LEU A 189 -11.19 6.40 1.66
N ALA A 190 -11.34 7.58 2.25
CA ALA A 190 -10.92 7.86 3.62
C ALA A 190 -11.85 8.90 4.26
N PHE A 191 -11.89 8.88 5.58
CA PHE A 191 -12.58 9.88 6.39
C PHE A 191 -11.82 10.06 7.72
N VAL A 192 -12.20 11.07 8.50
CA VAL A 192 -11.50 11.35 9.77
C VAL A 192 -12.00 10.38 10.83
N ASP A 193 -11.26 9.30 11.04
CA ASP A 193 -11.52 8.25 12.04
C ASP A 193 -10.37 8.04 13.04
N TRP A 194 -9.35 8.91 12.98
CA TRP A 194 -8.12 8.84 13.77
C TRP A 194 -8.08 9.83 14.96
N LYS A 195 -9.05 10.75 15.07
CA LYS A 195 -9.11 11.75 16.15
C LYS A 195 -9.72 11.15 17.41
N ILE A 196 -8.87 10.73 18.35
CA ILE A 196 -9.28 10.11 19.62
C ILE A 196 -10.11 11.07 20.48
N ASP A 197 -9.79 12.37 20.46
CA ASP A 197 -10.46 13.42 21.22
C ASP A 197 -11.83 13.83 20.64
N SER A 198 -12.21 13.31 19.47
CA SER A 198 -13.42 13.68 18.75
C SER A 198 -14.08 12.47 18.07
N GLN A 199 -14.22 11.36 18.79
CA GLN A 199 -14.92 10.17 18.32
C GLN A 199 -16.41 10.46 18.11
N LYS A 200 -16.94 10.09 16.94
CA LYS A 200 -18.30 10.45 16.48
C LYS A 200 -19.30 9.30 16.49
N GLY A 201 -18.94 8.13 17.01
CA GLY A 201 -19.79 6.95 17.00
C GLY A 201 -19.63 6.11 15.74
N TRP A 202 -19.92 4.81 15.86
CA TRP A 202 -19.84 3.84 14.75
C TRP A 202 -20.68 4.26 13.54
N LYS A 203 -21.82 4.93 13.76
CA LYS A 203 -22.71 5.38 12.70
C LYS A 203 -22.05 6.41 11.78
N TYR A 204 -21.21 7.29 12.32
CA TYR A 204 -20.45 8.25 11.51
C TYR A 204 -19.49 7.52 10.58
N SER A 205 -18.73 6.55 11.09
CA SER A 205 -17.79 5.75 10.29
C SER A 205 -18.54 4.95 9.21
N TYR A 206 -19.63 4.28 9.59
CA TYR A 206 -20.50 3.55 8.67
C TYR A 206 -21.05 4.45 7.56
N ASP A 207 -21.65 5.60 7.90
CA ASP A 207 -22.26 6.50 6.92
C ASP A 207 -21.21 7.07 5.94
N ASN A 208 -19.97 7.32 6.40
CA ASN A 208 -18.89 7.77 5.52
C ASN A 208 -18.40 6.68 4.56
N ILE A 209 -18.37 5.42 5.00
CA ILE A 209 -18.08 4.27 4.13
C ILE A 209 -19.17 4.17 3.07
N MET A 210 -20.43 4.04 3.48
CA MET A 210 -21.56 3.81 2.57
C MET A 210 -21.78 4.95 1.57
N LYS A 211 -21.47 6.19 1.96
CA LYS A 211 -21.57 7.37 1.08
C LYS A 211 -20.51 7.40 -0.02
N GLN A 212 -19.33 6.86 0.24
CA GLN A 212 -18.16 6.99 -0.64
C GLN A 212 -17.79 5.69 -1.33
N ILE A 213 -18.42 4.55 -1.00
CA ILE A 213 -18.03 3.26 -1.57
C ILE A 213 -18.28 3.22 -3.08
N HIS A 214 -17.43 2.54 -3.82
CA HIS A 214 -17.55 2.39 -5.26
C HIS A 214 -16.82 1.11 -5.73
N PRO A 215 -17.09 0.62 -6.96
CA PRO A 215 -16.30 -0.43 -7.60
C PRO A 215 -14.79 -0.12 -7.56
N GLY A 216 -13.97 -1.11 -7.18
CA GLY A 216 -12.52 -0.98 -7.09
C GLY A 216 -12.02 -0.10 -5.92
N ALA A 217 -12.83 0.16 -4.90
CA ALA A 217 -12.43 1.05 -3.81
C ALA A 217 -11.31 0.45 -2.94
N ILE A 218 -10.29 1.27 -2.65
CA ILE A 218 -9.27 0.99 -1.63
C ILE A 218 -9.54 1.88 -0.43
N LEU A 219 -9.95 1.26 0.68
CA LEU A 219 -10.32 1.96 1.90
C LEU A 219 -9.09 2.14 2.78
N LEU A 220 -8.86 3.37 3.24
CA LEU A 220 -7.96 3.67 4.34
C LEU A 220 -8.79 3.91 5.61
N LEU A 221 -8.61 3.04 6.61
CA LEU A 221 -9.17 3.16 7.95
C LEU A 221 -8.07 3.16 9.01
N HIS A 222 -8.41 3.53 10.24
CA HIS A 222 -7.55 3.41 11.41
C HIS A 222 -8.22 2.55 12.49
N THR A 223 -7.43 1.88 13.32
CA THR A 223 -7.94 1.00 14.39
C THR A 223 -7.91 1.67 15.77
N VAL A 224 -8.01 3.00 15.83
CA VAL A 224 -7.81 3.77 17.08
C VAL A 224 -9.12 4.13 17.80
N SER A 225 -10.27 3.59 17.38
CA SER A 225 -11.57 3.84 18.02
C SER A 225 -12.42 2.57 18.14
N LYS A 226 -13.16 2.45 19.26
CA LYS A 226 -14.18 1.40 19.48
C LYS A 226 -15.19 1.37 18.34
N ASP A 227 -15.56 2.56 17.88
CA ASP A 227 -16.56 2.78 16.86
C ASP A 227 -16.19 2.13 15.52
N ASN A 228 -14.90 1.97 15.25
CA ASN A 228 -14.43 1.50 13.94
C ASN A 228 -14.66 -0.01 13.77
N ALA A 229 -14.51 -0.82 14.83
CA ALA A 229 -14.77 -2.25 14.74
C ALA A 229 -16.26 -2.56 14.52
N GLU A 230 -17.15 -1.86 15.23
CA GLU A 230 -18.60 -2.03 15.09
C GLU A 230 -19.10 -1.49 13.73
N ALA A 231 -18.64 -0.31 13.32
CA ALA A 231 -18.95 0.25 12.01
C ALA A 231 -18.49 -0.67 10.87
N LEU A 232 -17.30 -1.27 11.00
CA LEU A 232 -16.75 -2.18 10.03
C LEU A 232 -17.58 -3.46 9.90
N ASP A 233 -18.03 -4.06 11.01
CA ASP A 233 -18.89 -5.26 10.97
C ASP A 233 -20.20 -4.97 10.22
N HIS A 234 -20.84 -3.84 10.49
CA HIS A 234 -22.05 -3.40 9.79
C HIS A 234 -21.81 -3.09 8.32
N ALA A 235 -20.72 -2.37 8.00
CA ALA A 235 -20.39 -2.00 6.62
C ALA A 235 -20.09 -3.24 5.77
N ILE A 236 -19.32 -4.20 6.28
CA ILE A 236 -19.02 -5.45 5.55
C ILE A 236 -20.31 -6.18 5.18
N VAL A 237 -21.20 -6.40 6.15
CA VAL A 237 -22.49 -7.09 5.92
C VAL A 237 -23.31 -6.40 4.85
N GLU A 238 -23.41 -5.08 4.91
CA GLU A 238 -24.23 -4.32 3.97
C GLU A 238 -23.62 -4.33 2.57
N LEU A 239 -22.30 -4.21 2.46
CA LEU A 239 -21.59 -4.22 1.18
C LEU A 239 -21.65 -5.60 0.50
N GLU A 240 -21.53 -6.68 1.26
CA GLU A 240 -21.74 -8.05 0.77
C GLU A 240 -23.16 -8.23 0.22
N LYS A 241 -24.19 -7.73 0.92
CA LYS A 241 -25.57 -7.74 0.43
C LYS A 241 -25.77 -6.96 -0.86
N GLN A 242 -25.00 -5.88 -1.05
CA GLN A 242 -25.01 -5.07 -2.28
C GLN A 242 -24.18 -5.69 -3.43
N GLY A 243 -23.64 -6.90 -3.21
CA GLY A 243 -22.90 -7.67 -4.18
C GLY A 243 -21.42 -7.31 -4.28
N TYR A 244 -20.87 -6.58 -3.31
CA TYR A 244 -19.44 -6.37 -3.23
C TYR A 244 -18.70 -7.59 -2.69
N GLN A 245 -17.48 -7.79 -3.17
CA GLN A 245 -16.54 -8.77 -2.65
C GLN A 245 -15.35 -8.06 -2.03
N PHE A 246 -14.93 -8.49 -0.86
CA PHE A 246 -13.69 -8.03 -0.26
C PHE A 246 -12.52 -8.90 -0.76
N LYS A 247 -11.48 -8.25 -1.27
CA LYS A 247 -10.29 -8.88 -1.85
C LYS A 247 -9.03 -8.31 -1.21
N SER A 248 -7.96 -9.09 -1.23
CA SER A 248 -6.65 -8.66 -0.76
C SER A 248 -5.93 -7.82 -1.81
N LEU A 249 -4.88 -7.09 -1.42
CA LEU A 249 -4.02 -6.41 -2.41
C LEU A 249 -3.25 -7.42 -3.28
N ASP A 250 -2.93 -8.61 -2.76
CA ASP A 250 -2.31 -9.67 -3.56
C ASP A 250 -3.26 -10.14 -4.68
N ASP A 251 -4.56 -10.30 -4.38
CA ASP A 251 -5.58 -10.61 -5.40
C ASP A 251 -5.63 -9.53 -6.48
N LEU A 252 -5.58 -8.24 -6.08
CA LEU A 252 -5.55 -7.12 -7.03
C LEU A 252 -4.33 -7.21 -7.96
N MET A 253 -3.15 -7.41 -7.38
CA MET A 253 -1.90 -7.45 -8.14
C MET A 253 -1.83 -8.66 -9.06
N MET A 254 -2.30 -9.82 -8.61
CA MET A 254 -2.39 -11.01 -9.43
C MET A 254 -3.31 -10.80 -10.63
N ASN A 255 -4.48 -10.19 -10.44
CA ASN A 255 -5.39 -9.86 -11.54
C ASN A 255 -4.75 -8.89 -12.54
N LYS A 256 -4.08 -7.83 -12.06
CA LYS A 256 -3.35 -6.89 -12.92
C LYS A 256 -2.26 -7.57 -13.77
N MET A 257 -1.56 -8.56 -13.20
CA MET A 257 -0.54 -9.33 -13.92
C MET A 257 -1.15 -10.27 -14.97
N LEU A 258 -2.29 -10.91 -14.66
CA LEU A 258 -2.99 -11.80 -15.60
C LEU A 258 -3.61 -11.04 -16.77
N ASP A 259 -4.17 -9.86 -16.53
CA ASP A 259 -4.75 -9.00 -17.58
C ASP A 259 -3.67 -8.34 -18.47
N HIS A 260 -2.43 -8.27 -17.97
CA HIS A 260 -1.28 -7.69 -18.67
C HIS A 260 -0.04 -8.60 -18.59
N PRO A 261 -0.05 -9.77 -19.28
CA PRO A 261 0.99 -10.80 -19.12
C PRO A 261 2.40 -10.34 -19.53
N TYR A 262 2.52 -9.25 -20.29
CA TYR A 262 3.81 -8.64 -20.63
C TYR A 262 4.53 -7.97 -19.44
N LEU A 263 3.85 -7.77 -18.31
CA LEU A 263 4.48 -7.31 -17.06
C LEU A 263 5.34 -8.39 -16.38
N LEU A 264 5.25 -9.65 -16.82
CA LEU A 264 6.05 -10.77 -16.30
C LEU A 264 7.48 -10.84 -16.88
N THR A 265 7.83 -9.95 -17.82
CA THR A 265 9.09 -10.01 -18.59
C THR A 265 10.10 -8.90 -18.29
N LEU A 266 10.06 -8.29 -17.10
CA LEU A 266 11.06 -7.30 -16.64
C LEU A 266 11.74 -7.73 -15.35
#